data_AF-A0A8J3ISW5-F1
#
_entry.id   AF-A0A8J3ISW5-F1
#
_cell.length_a   1.000
_cell.length_b   1.000
_cell.length_c   1.000
_cell.angle_alpha   90.00
_cell.angle_beta   90.00
_cell.angle_gamma   90.00
#
_symmetry.space_group_name_H-M   'P 1'
#
loop_
_entity.id
_entity.type
_entity.pdbx_description
1 polymer ?
#
loop_
_entity_poly.entity_id
_entity_poly.type
_entity_poly.pdbx_seq_one_letter_code
_entity_poly.pdbx_strand_id
1 'polypeptide(L)'
;MPSDYVKDLVDHKQRVAGYMQIVANELFKRATVHDNSKFSPEEFDMYEATFSELQAYTYGSQKYKETVKKLGPAWSHHCQVNDHHPEYFKDGVRGMNLIQLVEMLCDWLAASERGQTDVLQSLAINKKKFHIDDQLFEVLKNTVKEIAPGKLPDKDPLV
;
A
#
# COMPACT_ATOMS: atom_id res chain seq x y z
N MET A 1 -3.71 -30.04 -38.52
CA MET A 1 -2.86 -28.86 -38.25
C MET A 1 -3.73 -27.80 -37.62
N PRO A 2 -3.38 -27.22 -36.45
CA PRO A 2 -4.14 -26.11 -35.88
C PRO A 2 -4.17 -24.92 -36.85
N SER A 3 -5.27 -24.16 -36.85
CA SER A 3 -5.36 -22.90 -37.60
C SER A 3 -4.43 -21.85 -37.01
N ASP A 4 -4.05 -20.85 -37.80
CA ASP A 4 -3.14 -19.79 -37.32
C ASP A 4 -3.78 -18.96 -36.20
N TYR A 5 -5.11 -18.78 -36.21
CA TYR A 5 -5.84 -18.20 -35.09
C TYR A 5 -5.67 -18.98 -33.78
N VAL A 6 -5.75 -20.32 -33.84
CA VAL A 6 -5.57 -21.15 -32.64
C VAL A 6 -4.14 -21.08 -32.12
N LYS A 7 -3.15 -21.03 -33.01
CA LYS A 7 -1.74 -20.85 -32.61
C LYS A 7 -1.53 -19.50 -31.91
N ASP A 8 -1.98 -18.41 -32.54
CA ASP A 8 -1.85 -17.05 -31.98
C ASP A 8 -2.57 -16.92 -30.63
N LEU A 9 -3.78 -17.47 -30.50
CA LEU A 9 -4.54 -17.43 -29.25
C LEU A 9 -3.82 -18.19 -28.11
N VAL A 10 -3.24 -19.36 -28.41
CA VAL A 10 -2.47 -20.14 -27.44
C VAL A 10 -1.19 -19.38 -27.04
N ASP A 11 -0.47 -18.84 -28.01
CA ASP A 11 0.76 -18.07 -27.79
C ASP A 11 0.47 -16.81 -26.95
N HIS A 12 -0.60 -16.08 -27.26
CA HIS A 12 -1.03 -14.91 -26.50
C HIS A 12 -1.37 -15.29 -25.06
N LYS A 13 -2.15 -16.35 -24.84
CA LYS A 13 -2.50 -16.84 -23.50
C LYS A 13 -1.25 -17.22 -22.69
N GLN A 14 -0.27 -17.88 -23.31
CA GLN A 14 0.98 -18.23 -22.66
C GLN A 14 1.79 -17.00 -22.25
N ARG A 15 1.86 -15.98 -23.12
CA ARG A 15 2.56 -14.72 -22.80
C ARG A 15 1.88 -13.96 -21.66
N VAL A 16 0.55 -13.84 -21.69
CA VAL A 16 -0.22 -13.22 -20.60
C VAL A 16 0.01 -13.96 -19.29
N ALA A 17 -0.07 -15.30 -19.30
CA ALA A 17 0.20 -16.10 -18.11
C ALA A 17 1.63 -15.88 -17.58
N GLY A 18 2.63 -15.80 -18.46
CA GLY A 18 4.02 -15.50 -18.08
C GLY A 18 4.17 -14.14 -17.40
N TYR A 19 3.57 -13.08 -17.94
CA TYR A 19 3.61 -11.75 -17.31
C TYR A 19 2.86 -11.72 -15.97
N MET A 20 1.70 -12.38 -15.88
CA MET A 20 0.95 -12.49 -14.62
C MET A 20 1.76 -13.24 -13.54
N GLN A 21 2.48 -14.29 -13.92
CA GLN A 21 3.36 -15.03 -13.00
C GLN A 21 4.52 -14.17 -12.50
N ILE A 22 5.11 -13.32 -13.36
CA ILE A 22 6.14 -12.36 -12.93
C ILE A 22 5.57 -11.41 -11.88
N VAL A 23 4.40 -10.80 -12.15
CA VAL A 23 3.72 -9.91 -11.18
C VAL A 23 3.44 -10.63 -9.87
N ALA A 24 2.88 -11.84 -9.91
CA ALA A 24 2.59 -12.62 -8.72
C ALA A 24 3.86 -12.93 -7.90
N ASN A 25 4.95 -13.30 -8.56
CA ASN A 25 6.22 -13.59 -7.90
C ASN A 25 6.82 -12.34 -7.25
N GLU A 26 6.72 -11.17 -7.87
CA GLU A 26 7.16 -9.90 -7.26
C GLU A 26 6.32 -9.54 -6.03
N LEU A 27 5.00 -9.77 -6.08
CA LEU A 27 4.13 -9.59 -4.92
C LEU A 27 4.49 -10.56 -3.78
N PHE A 28 4.80 -11.83 -4.07
CA PHE A 28 5.26 -12.78 -3.04
C PHE A 28 6.57 -12.34 -2.40
N LYS A 29 7.57 -11.91 -3.20
CA LYS A 29 8.84 -11.40 -2.65
C LYS A 29 8.60 -10.22 -1.71
N ARG A 30 7.81 -9.23 -2.15
CA ARG A 30 7.44 -8.07 -1.35
C ARG A 30 6.73 -8.46 -0.06
N ALA A 31 5.76 -9.36 -0.12
CA ALA A 31 5.06 -9.86 1.07
C ALA A 31 6.02 -10.48 2.11
N THR A 32 7.09 -11.14 1.69
CA THR A 32 8.08 -11.72 2.63
C THR A 32 9.03 -10.71 3.26
N VAL A 33 9.22 -9.55 2.63
CA VAL A 33 10.22 -8.56 3.07
C VAL A 33 9.63 -7.21 3.46
N HIS A 34 8.32 -7.06 3.33
CA HIS A 34 7.58 -5.85 3.67
C HIS A 34 8.00 -5.36 5.05
N ASP A 35 8.44 -4.10 5.12
CA ASP A 35 8.89 -3.43 6.33
C ASP A 35 10.05 -4.08 7.10
N ASN A 36 10.81 -5.00 6.49
CA ASN A 36 11.96 -5.61 7.17
C ASN A 36 13.02 -4.60 7.61
N SER A 37 13.06 -3.41 7.00
CA SER A 37 13.94 -2.32 7.44
C SER A 37 13.67 -1.88 8.88
N LYS A 38 12.47 -2.13 9.44
CA LYS A 38 12.16 -1.84 10.85
C LYS A 38 12.98 -2.67 11.84
N PHE A 39 13.58 -3.77 11.40
CA PHE A 39 14.50 -4.58 12.21
C PHE A 39 15.96 -4.11 12.10
N SER A 40 16.25 -3.08 11.31
CA SER A 40 17.59 -2.52 11.15
C SER A 40 17.95 -1.59 12.32
N PRO A 41 19.26 -1.41 12.61
CA PRO A 41 19.73 -0.45 13.61
C PRO A 41 19.28 1.00 13.34
N GLU A 42 19.00 1.34 12.08
CA GLU A 42 18.54 2.67 11.67
C GLU A 42 17.11 2.96 12.13
N GLU A 43 16.29 1.93 12.35
CA GLU A 43 14.86 2.06 12.59
C GLU A 43 14.38 1.49 13.93
N PHE A 44 14.92 0.33 14.34
CA PHE A 44 14.33 -0.52 15.38
C PHE A 44 14.04 0.22 16.69
N ASP A 45 15.06 0.81 17.31
CA ASP A 45 14.94 1.45 18.63
C ASP A 45 13.89 2.57 18.65
N MET A 46 13.80 3.35 17.56
CA MET A 46 12.87 4.47 17.47
C MET A 46 11.43 3.99 17.26
N TYR A 47 11.22 2.95 16.46
CA TYR A 47 9.89 2.34 16.31
C TYR A 47 9.46 1.63 17.59
N GLU A 48 10.35 0.91 18.27
CA GLU A 48 10.06 0.25 19.55
C GLU A 48 9.65 1.29 20.61
N ALA A 49 10.44 2.36 20.77
CA ALA A 49 10.18 3.40 21.77
C ALA A 49 8.87 4.18 21.52
N THR A 50 8.43 4.31 20.26
CA THR A 50 7.23 5.10 19.90
C THR A 50 5.99 4.26 19.61
N PHE A 51 6.11 2.93 19.60
CA PHE A 51 5.04 2.00 19.19
C PHE A 51 3.72 2.20 19.95
N SER A 52 3.79 2.38 21.27
CA SER A 52 2.60 2.56 22.12
C SER A 52 1.81 3.81 21.76
N GLU A 53 2.48 4.91 21.39
CA GLU A 53 1.85 6.13 20.93
C GLU A 53 1.24 5.98 19.53
N LEU A 54 1.95 5.29 18.62
CA LEU A 54 1.47 5.00 17.27
C LEU A 54 0.18 4.17 17.29
N GLN A 55 0.04 3.28 18.26
CA GLN A 55 -1.19 2.50 18.51
C GLN A 55 -2.30 3.33 19.17
N ALA A 56 -1.94 4.25 20.08
CA ALA A 56 -2.91 4.98 20.88
C ALA A 56 -3.65 6.08 20.09
N TYR A 57 -3.02 6.66 19.06
CA TYR A 57 -3.57 7.84 18.38
C TYR A 57 -4.22 7.52 17.04
N THR A 58 -5.42 8.07 16.83
CA THR A 58 -6.18 7.97 15.58
C THR A 58 -5.35 8.47 14.39
N TYR A 59 -5.36 7.71 13.29
CA TYR A 59 -4.62 8.06 12.09
C TYR A 59 -5.03 9.43 11.55
N GLY A 60 -4.04 10.24 11.13
CA GLY A 60 -4.28 11.60 10.65
C GLY A 60 -4.54 12.66 11.73
N SER A 61 -4.73 12.27 12.99
CA SER A 61 -4.85 13.22 14.11
C SER A 61 -3.55 14.00 14.35
N GLN A 62 -3.66 15.13 15.05
CA GLN A 62 -2.50 15.95 15.37
C GLN A 62 -1.48 15.20 16.24
N LYS A 63 -1.95 14.45 17.24
CA LYS A 63 -1.09 13.62 18.10
C LYS A 63 -0.38 12.52 17.30
N TYR A 64 -1.08 11.85 16.39
CA TYR A 64 -0.47 10.86 15.51
C TYR A 64 0.65 11.47 14.66
N LYS A 65 0.41 12.64 14.06
CA LYS A 65 1.42 13.36 13.27
C LYS A 65 2.64 13.76 14.10
N GLU A 66 2.43 14.17 15.35
CA GLU A 66 3.51 14.47 16.29
C GLU A 66 4.31 13.22 16.66
N THR A 67 3.66 12.09 16.88
CA THR A 67 4.35 10.80 17.11
C THR A 67 5.17 10.37 15.90
N VAL A 68 4.64 10.48 14.67
CA VAL A 68 5.42 10.19 13.46
C VAL A 68 6.64 11.11 13.34
N LYS A 69 6.53 12.39 13.72
CA LYS A 69 7.71 13.29 13.76
C LYS A 69 8.77 12.84 14.76
N LYS A 70 8.40 12.20 15.87
CA LYS A 70 9.35 11.66 16.85
C LYS A 70 10.22 10.56 16.27
N LEU A 71 9.72 9.79 15.29
CA LEU A 71 10.53 8.77 14.59
C LEU A 71 11.75 9.39 13.88
N GLY A 72 11.66 10.65 13.44
CA GLY A 72 12.79 11.42 12.93
C GLY A 72 13.56 10.68 11.82
N PRO A 73 14.88 10.44 11.97
CA PRO A 73 15.68 9.73 10.97
C PRO A 73 15.18 8.32 10.64
N ALA A 74 14.60 7.59 11.60
CA ALA A 74 14.06 6.24 11.36
C ALA A 74 12.94 6.27 10.32
N TRP A 75 12.01 7.23 10.43
CA TRP A 75 10.96 7.41 9.42
C TRP A 75 11.53 7.79 8.05
N SER A 76 12.53 8.68 8.03
CA SER A 76 13.18 9.07 6.78
C SER A 76 13.88 7.89 6.10
N HIS A 77 14.58 7.05 6.86
CA HIS A 77 15.21 5.84 6.34
C HIS A 77 14.15 4.88 5.81
N HIS A 78 13.09 4.63 6.58
CA HIS A 78 11.98 3.76 6.22
C HIS A 78 11.35 4.14 4.86
N CYS A 79 11.02 5.41 4.66
CA CYS A 79 10.48 5.89 3.39
C CYS A 79 11.50 5.88 2.23
N GLN A 80 12.81 5.88 2.50
CA GLN A 80 13.84 5.86 1.47
C GLN A 80 14.24 4.46 1.01
N VAL A 81 13.95 3.43 1.82
CA VAL A 81 14.30 2.04 1.50
C VAL A 81 13.08 1.15 1.20
N ASN A 82 11.86 1.65 1.44
CA ASN A 82 10.62 0.94 1.12
C ASN A 82 9.78 1.72 0.09
N ASP A 83 9.77 1.22 -1.14
CA ASP A 83 9.14 1.87 -2.30
C ASP A 83 7.62 1.62 -2.41
N HIS A 84 6.99 1.06 -1.38
CA HIS A 84 5.53 1.08 -1.24
C HIS A 84 5.05 2.39 -0.57
N HIS A 85 5.94 3.20 0.02
CA HIS A 85 5.59 4.52 0.51
C HIS A 85 5.65 5.57 -0.62
N PRO A 86 4.61 6.42 -0.80
CA PRO A 86 4.67 7.50 -1.77
C PRO A 86 5.85 8.45 -1.55
N GLU A 87 6.28 8.64 -0.30
CA GLU A 87 7.45 9.45 0.08
C GLU A 87 8.78 8.97 -0.52
N TYR A 88 8.87 7.72 -0.97
CA TYR A 88 10.02 7.20 -1.72
C TYR A 88 10.21 7.92 -3.07
N PHE A 89 9.11 8.32 -3.71
CA PHE A 89 9.11 8.87 -5.06
C PHE A 89 9.05 10.39 -5.06
N LYS A 90 9.84 11.03 -5.93
CA LYS A 90 9.80 12.48 -6.12
C LYS A 90 8.42 12.99 -6.56
N ASP A 91 7.72 12.22 -7.37
CA ASP A 91 6.38 12.54 -7.89
C ASP A 91 5.26 11.89 -7.05
N GLY A 92 5.57 11.40 -5.85
CA GLY A 92 4.62 10.70 -4.98
C GLY A 92 3.99 9.48 -5.65
N VAL A 93 2.67 9.33 -5.47
CA VAL A 93 1.89 8.21 -6.03
C VAL A 93 2.02 8.09 -7.55
N ARG A 94 2.25 9.20 -8.27
CA ARG A 94 2.46 9.19 -9.72
C ARG A 94 3.74 8.48 -10.15
N GLY A 95 4.74 8.39 -9.27
CA GLY A 95 5.98 7.67 -9.52
C GLY A 95 5.87 6.14 -9.34
N MET A 96 4.77 5.66 -8.78
CA MET A 96 4.58 4.24 -8.43
C MET A 96 4.10 3.41 -9.61
N ASN A 97 4.55 2.17 -9.69
CA ASN A 97 3.95 1.15 -10.54
C ASN A 97 2.84 0.36 -9.81
N LEU A 98 2.10 -0.49 -10.53
CA LEU A 98 0.98 -1.25 -9.97
C LEU A 98 1.39 -2.20 -8.83
N ILE A 99 2.58 -2.78 -8.87
CA ILE A 99 3.05 -3.73 -7.84
C ILE A 99 3.27 -2.98 -6.51
N GLN A 100 3.92 -1.81 -6.58
CA GLN A 100 4.13 -0.94 -5.42
C GLN A 100 2.81 -0.39 -4.88
N LEU A 101 1.87 -0.02 -5.77
CA LEU A 101 0.53 0.44 -5.37
C LEU A 101 -0.26 -0.66 -4.65
N VAL A 102 -0.13 -1.91 -5.07
CA VAL A 102 -0.77 -3.05 -4.38
C VAL A 102 -0.17 -3.25 -3.00
N GLU A 103 1.16 -3.23 -2.86
CA GLU A 103 1.79 -3.32 -1.53
C GLU A 103 1.38 -2.15 -0.63
N MET A 104 1.37 -0.91 -1.14
CA MET A 104 0.92 0.28 -0.42
C MET A 104 -0.52 0.13 0.09
N LEU A 105 -1.42 -0.39 -0.75
CA LEU A 105 -2.81 -0.61 -0.36
C LEU A 105 -2.91 -1.68 0.74
N CYS A 106 -2.15 -2.77 0.62
CA CYS A 106 -2.10 -3.83 1.63
C CYS A 106 -1.54 -3.32 2.98
N ASP A 107 -0.50 -2.49 2.96
CA ASP A 107 0.02 -1.83 4.17
C ASP A 107 -1.07 -0.97 4.83
N TRP A 108 -1.72 -0.09 4.04
CA TRP A 108 -2.77 0.78 4.57
C TRP A 108 -3.97 -0.01 5.13
N LEU A 109 -4.33 -1.12 4.50
CA LEU A 109 -5.33 -2.05 5.02
C LEU A 109 -4.89 -2.61 6.38
N ALA A 110 -3.70 -3.22 6.47
CA ALA A 110 -3.20 -3.80 7.71
C ALA A 110 -3.01 -2.76 8.83
N ALA A 111 -2.58 -1.54 8.48
CA ALA A 111 -2.46 -0.43 9.41
C ALA A 111 -3.82 0.01 9.97
N SER A 112 -4.86 0.03 9.14
CA SER A 112 -6.21 0.40 9.58
C SER A 112 -6.83 -0.62 10.54
N GLU A 113 -6.47 -1.91 10.45
CA GLU A 113 -6.99 -2.96 11.34
C GLU A 113 -6.47 -2.83 12.78
N ARG A 114 -5.29 -2.23 12.94
CA ARG A 114 -4.69 -1.96 14.26
C ARG A 114 -5.08 -0.58 14.80
N GLY A 115 -5.64 0.27 13.94
CA GLY A 115 -5.99 1.64 14.26
C GLY A 115 -7.44 1.80 14.70
N GLN A 116 -7.79 3.04 15.03
CA GLN A 116 -9.18 3.44 15.32
C GLN A 116 -9.90 4.00 14.09
N THR A 117 -9.20 4.09 12.95
CA THR A 117 -9.69 4.68 11.71
C THR A 117 -10.04 3.57 10.74
N ASP A 118 -11.28 3.53 10.27
CA ASP A 118 -11.68 2.54 9.26
C ASP A 118 -10.95 2.75 7.92
N VAL A 119 -10.98 1.71 7.08
CA VAL A 119 -10.27 1.69 5.79
C VAL A 119 -10.68 2.85 4.89
N LEU A 120 -11.98 3.18 4.82
CA LEU A 120 -12.46 4.22 3.92
C LEU A 120 -11.99 5.60 4.37
N GLN A 121 -12.05 5.86 5.68
CA GLN A 121 -11.50 7.08 6.27
C GLN A 121 -9.98 7.18 6.03
N SER A 122 -9.25 6.08 6.22
CA SER A 122 -7.80 6.02 5.97
C SER A 122 -7.48 6.34 4.50
N LEU A 123 -8.20 5.72 3.55
CA LEU A 123 -8.07 6.01 2.13
C LEU A 123 -8.39 7.49 1.82
N ALA A 124 -9.44 8.07 2.42
CA ALA A 124 -9.79 9.48 2.20
C ALA A 124 -8.73 10.45 2.77
N ILE A 125 -8.11 10.12 3.90
CA ILE A 125 -6.98 10.86 4.46
C ILE A 125 -5.78 10.78 3.50
N ASN A 126 -5.45 9.58 3.02
CA ASN A 126 -4.34 9.36 2.11
C ASN A 126 -4.55 10.01 0.74
N LYS A 127 -5.79 10.02 0.23
CA LYS A 127 -6.16 10.74 -0.99
C LYS A 127 -5.77 12.21 -0.90
N LYS A 128 -6.12 12.85 0.21
CA LYS A 128 -5.77 14.27 0.46
C LYS A 128 -4.27 14.45 0.69
N LYS A 129 -3.64 13.58 1.48
CA LYS A 129 -2.22 13.66 1.82
C LYS A 129 -1.32 13.52 0.59
N PHE A 130 -1.67 12.60 -0.31
CA PHE A 130 -0.83 12.23 -1.45
C PHE A 130 -1.39 12.70 -2.80
N HIS A 131 -2.41 13.57 -2.78
CA HIS A 131 -3.02 14.13 -3.98
C HIS A 131 -3.46 13.06 -5.00
N ILE A 132 -4.11 12.00 -4.51
CA ILE A 132 -4.59 10.89 -5.35
C ILE A 132 -5.84 11.34 -6.11
N ASP A 133 -5.79 11.25 -7.44
CA ASP A 133 -6.91 11.57 -8.31
C ASP A 133 -8.11 10.62 -8.11
N ASP A 134 -9.31 11.09 -8.46
CA ASP A 134 -10.56 10.35 -8.28
C ASP A 134 -10.55 8.97 -8.95
N GLN A 135 -9.96 8.86 -10.15
CA GLN A 135 -9.87 7.58 -10.86
C GLN A 135 -9.06 6.54 -10.06
N LEU A 136 -7.86 6.90 -9.60
CA LEU A 136 -7.02 5.98 -8.83
C LEU A 136 -7.65 5.68 -7.47
N PHE A 137 -8.28 6.68 -6.83
CA PHE A 137 -9.00 6.48 -5.58
C PHE A 137 -10.11 5.42 -5.70
N GLU A 138 -10.91 5.46 -6.77
CA GLU A 138 -11.94 4.43 -7.02
C GLU A 138 -11.34 3.07 -7.34
N VAL A 139 -10.22 3.02 -8.08
CA VAL A 139 -9.50 1.75 -8.32
C VAL A 139 -9.03 1.14 -6.99
N LEU A 140 -8.44 1.92 -6.09
CA LEU A 140 -8.02 1.45 -4.78
C LEU A 140 -9.22 0.91 -3.97
N LYS A 141 -10.34 1.63 -3.95
CA LYS A 141 -11.57 1.19 -3.27
C LYS A 141 -12.11 -0.11 -3.86
N ASN A 142 -12.16 -0.24 -5.18
CA ASN A 142 -12.62 -1.47 -5.84
C ASN A 142 -11.72 -2.66 -5.51
N THR A 143 -10.40 -2.44 -5.46
CA THR A 143 -9.46 -3.48 -5.03
C THR A 143 -9.70 -3.89 -3.58
N VAL A 144 -9.95 -2.95 -2.65
CA VAL A 144 -10.31 -3.29 -1.27
C VAL A 144 -11.57 -4.15 -1.20
N LYS A 145 -12.61 -3.81 -1.97
CA LYS A 145 -13.87 -4.61 -2.00
C LYS A 145 -13.60 -6.06 -2.41
N GLU A 146 -12.68 -6.26 -3.34
CA GLU A 146 -12.31 -7.58 -3.86
C GLU A 146 -11.48 -8.38 -2.84
N ILE A 147 -10.41 -7.79 -2.30
CA ILE A 147 -9.44 -8.55 -1.49
C ILE A 147 -9.75 -8.58 0.01
N ALA A 148 -10.61 -7.67 0.49
CA ALA A 148 -10.97 -7.54 1.89
C ALA A 148 -12.47 -7.26 2.05
N PRO A 149 -13.35 -8.20 1.63
CA PRO A 149 -14.79 -8.01 1.66
C PRO A 149 -15.30 -7.70 3.07
N GLY A 150 -16.22 -6.73 3.17
CA GLY A 150 -16.79 -6.26 4.44
C GLY A 150 -15.94 -5.23 5.20
N LYS A 151 -14.74 -4.88 4.72
CA LYS A 151 -13.92 -3.81 5.33
C LYS A 151 -14.32 -2.40 4.91
N LEU A 152 -15.06 -2.25 3.82
CA LEU A 152 -15.67 -0.99 3.41
C LEU A 152 -17.14 -0.98 3.83
N PRO A 153 -17.70 0.19 4.20
CA PRO A 153 -19.11 0.29 4.53
C PRO A 153 -19.98 -0.02 3.31
N ASP A 154 -21.13 -0.66 3.54
CA ASP A 154 -22.09 -1.06 2.48
C ASP A 154 -22.64 0.14 1.69
N LYS A 155 -22.65 1.32 2.32
CA LYS A 155 -22.94 2.60 1.68
C LYS A 155 -21.72 3.49 1.83
N ASP A 156 -21.24 4.05 0.73
CA ASP A 156 -20.17 5.03 0.75
C ASP A 156 -20.73 6.35 1.32
N PRO A 157 -20.35 6.76 2.55
CA PRO A 157 -20.83 8.01 3.13
C PRO A 157 -20.14 9.25 2.52
N LEU A 158 -19.17 9.05 1.61
CA LEU A 158 -18.42 10.11 0.94
C LEU A 158 -18.94 10.43 -0.46
N VAL A 159 -20.04 9.80 -0.87
CA VAL A 159 -20.82 10.09 -2.10
C VAL A 159 -22.09 10.84 -1.75
#